data_AF-A0A060YMJ0-F1
#
_entry.id   AF-A0A060YMJ0-F1
#
_cell.length_a   1.000
_cell.length_b   1.000
_cell.length_c   1.000
_cell.angle_alpha   90.00
_cell.angle_beta   90.00
_cell.angle_gamma   90.00
#
_symmetry.space_group_name_H-M   'P 1'
#
loop_
_entity.id
_entity.type
_entity.pdbx_description
1 polymer ?
#
loop_
_entity_poly.entity_id
_entity_poly.type
_entity_poly.pdbx_seq_one_letter_code
_entity_poly.pdbx_strand_id
1 'polypeptide(L)'
;MTLPTSVNSDFLVSDLHMVPEWCLDHWHPSYGHVSYFAKREQWKNLREQSWDREVQELQGVTPAIAPKSEALPPVRKNCDLPPLWWQYVTCPRERPVFEPPDDTTW
;
A
#
# COMPACT_ATOMS: atom_id res chain seq x y z
N MET A 1 1.66 23.25 -25.77
CA MET A 1 1.15 22.03 -25.10
C MET A 1 1.11 22.31 -23.62
N THR A 2 -0.03 22.79 -23.12
CA THR A 2 -0.27 22.96 -21.68
C THR A 2 -0.66 21.60 -21.11
N LEU A 3 0.16 21.07 -20.20
CA LEU A 3 -0.21 19.90 -19.40
C LEU A 3 -1.51 20.23 -18.65
N PRO A 4 -2.50 19.33 -18.57
CA PRO A 4 -3.66 19.56 -17.73
C PRO A 4 -3.23 19.49 -16.26
N THR A 5 -2.78 20.62 -15.71
CA THR A 5 -2.77 20.84 -14.26
C THR A 5 -4.21 21.17 -13.86
N SER A 6 -5.07 20.17 -13.79
CA SER A 6 -6.46 20.37 -13.40
C SER A 6 -6.88 19.36 -12.35
N VAL A 7 -6.81 19.81 -11.11
CA VAL A 7 -7.14 19.09 -9.89
C VAL A 7 -8.64 18.73 -9.75
N ASN A 8 -9.48 18.93 -10.78
CA ASN A 8 -10.90 19.25 -10.54
C ASN A 8 -11.95 18.49 -11.39
N SER A 9 -11.71 17.29 -11.90
CA SER A 9 -12.82 16.52 -12.51
C SER A 9 -12.63 15.01 -12.43
N ASP A 10 -11.49 14.51 -12.91
CA ASP A 10 -11.35 13.07 -13.15
C ASP A 10 -10.79 12.30 -11.94
N PHE A 11 -10.30 13.02 -10.91
CA PHE A 11 -9.76 12.42 -9.69
C PHE A 11 -10.83 11.64 -8.89
N LEU A 12 -12.03 12.19 -8.75
CA LEU A 12 -13.06 11.61 -7.88
C LEU A 12 -13.64 10.28 -8.41
N VAL A 13 -13.62 10.06 -9.73
CA VAL A 13 -14.16 8.84 -10.35
C VAL A 13 -13.23 7.64 -10.11
N SER A 14 -11.92 7.87 -10.12
CA SER A 14 -10.94 6.83 -9.77
C SER A 14 -11.00 6.49 -8.28
N ASP A 15 -11.20 7.49 -7.41
CA ASP A 15 -11.20 7.31 -5.95
C ASP A 15 -12.25 6.31 -5.44
N LEU A 16 -13.42 6.23 -6.11
CA LEU A 16 -14.47 5.26 -5.76
C LEU A 16 -14.06 3.80 -5.98
N HIS A 17 -13.10 3.55 -6.88
CA HIS A 17 -12.61 2.21 -7.20
C HIS A 17 -11.31 1.87 -6.46
N MET A 18 -10.73 2.83 -5.73
CA MET A 18 -9.55 2.63 -4.90
C MET A 18 -9.91 2.01 -3.55
N VAL A 19 -10.38 0.76 -3.58
CA VAL A 19 -10.68 0.01 -2.35
C VAL A 19 -9.37 -0.31 -1.62
N PRO A 20 -9.23 0.06 -0.33
CA PRO A 20 -8.00 -0.17 0.38
C PRO A 20 -7.79 -1.67 0.65
N GLU A 21 -6.52 -2.07 0.66
CA GLU A 21 -6.11 -3.47 0.76
C GLU A 21 -6.64 -4.18 2.03
N TRP A 22 -6.78 -3.45 3.14
CA TRP A 22 -7.30 -4.01 4.39
C TRP A 22 -8.76 -4.48 4.29
N CYS A 23 -9.55 -3.99 3.33
CA CYS A 23 -10.92 -4.50 3.12
C CYS A 23 -10.95 -5.99 2.74
N LEU A 24 -9.87 -6.51 2.15
CA LEU A 24 -9.75 -7.92 1.77
C LEU A 24 -9.61 -8.85 2.99
N ASP A 25 -9.33 -8.32 4.19
CA ASP A 25 -9.32 -9.12 5.43
C ASP A 25 -10.71 -9.56 5.88
N HIS A 26 -11.75 -8.85 5.45
CA HIS A 26 -13.13 -9.14 5.83
C HIS A 26 -13.85 -10.02 4.80
N TRP A 27 -13.16 -10.47 3.76
CA TRP A 27 -13.74 -11.32 2.72
C TRP A 27 -13.96 -12.74 3.24
N HIS A 28 -15.11 -13.32 2.89
CA HIS A 28 -15.37 -14.72 3.19
C HIS A 28 -14.48 -15.61 2.28
N PRO A 29 -13.84 -16.67 2.81
CA PRO A 29 -12.87 -17.50 2.07
C PRO A 29 -13.39 -18.09 0.76
N SER A 30 -14.71 -18.23 0.60
CA SER A 30 -15.34 -18.74 -0.62
C SER A 30 -15.25 -17.82 -1.83
N TYR A 31 -15.05 -16.51 -1.64
CA TYR A 31 -14.99 -15.52 -2.72
C TYR A 31 -13.55 -15.20 -3.16
N GLY A 32 -12.56 -15.83 -2.50
CA GLY A 32 -11.16 -15.49 -2.66
C GLY A 32 -10.38 -16.44 -3.57
N HIS A 33 -9.42 -15.89 -4.31
CA HIS A 33 -8.41 -16.72 -4.99
C HIS A 33 -7.37 -17.22 -3.97
N VAL A 34 -7.39 -18.52 -3.65
CA VAL A 34 -6.52 -19.15 -2.64
C VAL A 34 -5.03 -18.80 -2.82
N SER A 35 -4.54 -18.78 -4.06
CA SER A 35 -3.13 -18.45 -4.38
C SER A 35 -2.77 -16.99 -4.13
N TYR A 36 -3.73 -16.07 -4.24
CA TYR A 36 -3.55 -14.67 -3.92
C TYR A 36 -3.45 -14.45 -2.41
N PHE A 37 -4.38 -15.04 -1.64
CA PHE A 37 -4.36 -14.95 -0.17
C PHE A 37 -3.09 -15.57 0.42
N ALA A 38 -2.61 -16.70 -0.12
CA ALA A 38 -1.35 -17.30 0.31
C ALA A 38 -0.14 -16.36 0.13
N LYS A 39 -0.05 -15.67 -1.00
CA LYS A 39 1.00 -14.65 -1.23
C LYS A 39 0.82 -13.44 -0.32
N ARG A 40 -0.42 -13.01 -0.09
CA ARG A 40 -0.76 -11.89 0.79
C ARG A 40 -0.31 -12.14 2.23
N GLU A 41 -0.50 -13.35 2.74
CA GLU A 41 0.00 -13.74 4.06
C GLU A 41 1.53 -13.64 4.18
N GLN A 42 2.28 -13.92 3.10
CA GLN A 42 3.74 -13.73 3.09
C GLN A 42 4.10 -12.25 3.29
N TRP A 43 3.39 -11.32 2.64
CA TRP A 43 3.59 -9.89 2.80
C TRP A 43 3.21 -9.39 4.20
N LYS A 44 2.12 -9.93 4.79
CA LYS A 44 1.71 -9.60 6.16
C LYS A 44 2.74 -10.04 7.20
N ASN A 45 3.25 -11.27 7.05
CA ASN A 45 4.32 -11.78 7.92
C ASN A 45 5.60 -10.92 7.80
N LEU A 46 5.96 -10.47 6.59
CA LEU A 46 7.08 -9.58 6.37
C LEU A 46 6.88 -8.22 7.08
N ARG A 47 5.66 -7.67 7.02
CA ARG A 47 5.30 -6.42 7.70
C ARG A 47 5.42 -6.53 9.21
N GLU A 48 4.94 -7.63 9.80
CA GLU A 48 5.03 -7.86 11.24
C GLU A 48 6.49 -7.97 11.70
N GLN A 49 7.33 -8.68 10.95
CA GLN A 49 8.76 -8.81 11.24
C GLN A 49 9.55 -7.51 11.04
N SER A 50 9.14 -6.65 10.10
CA SER A 50 9.83 -5.38 9.83
C SER A 50 9.42 -4.28 10.81
N TRP A 51 8.19 -4.32 11.34
CA TRP A 51 7.61 -3.26 12.15
C TRP A 51 8.45 -2.89 13.38
N ASP A 52 8.87 -3.87 14.18
CA ASP A 52 9.62 -3.60 15.41
C ASP A 52 10.97 -2.92 15.12
N ARG A 53 11.63 -3.31 14.04
CA ARG A 53 12.90 -2.71 13.60
C ARG A 53 12.67 -1.28 13.11
N GLU A 54 11.64 -1.06 12.30
CA GLU A 54 11.27 0.27 11.79
C GLU A 54 10.94 1.23 12.94
N VAL A 55 10.17 0.80 13.94
CA VAL A 55 9.81 1.62 15.10
C VAL A 55 11.05 1.97 15.93
N GLN A 56 11.94 1.02 16.17
CA GLN A 56 13.21 1.28 16.86
C GLN A 56 14.09 2.29 16.11
N GLU A 57 14.17 2.18 14.79
CA GLU A 57 14.90 3.16 13.97
C GLU A 57 14.28 4.54 14.07
N LEU A 58 12.95 4.65 13.90
CA LEU A 58 12.25 5.93 13.99
C LEU A 58 12.43 6.57 15.36
N GLN A 59 12.36 5.80 16.45
CA GLN A 59 12.61 6.30 17.80
C GLN A 59 14.06 6.73 18.02
N GLY A 60 15.04 6.03 17.42
CA GLY A 60 16.45 6.38 17.52
C GLY A 60 16.84 7.63 16.71
N VAL A 61 16.14 7.92 15.60
CA VAL A 61 16.39 9.11 14.77
C VAL A 61 15.60 10.33 15.24
N THR A 62 14.39 10.12 15.77
CA THR A 62 13.49 11.22 16.13
C THR A 62 13.94 11.85 17.45
N PRO A 63 14.29 13.15 17.47
CA PRO A 63 14.62 13.82 18.71
C PRO A 63 13.41 13.84 19.65
N ALA A 64 13.64 13.83 20.96
CA ALA A 64 12.64 13.63 22.03
C ALA A 64 11.44 14.60 22.07
N ILE A 65 11.39 15.60 21.18
CA ILE A 65 10.39 16.68 21.19
C ILE A 65 9.36 16.53 20.07
N ALA A 66 9.77 16.10 18.87
CA ALA A 66 8.94 15.79 17.70
C ALA A 66 9.82 15.63 16.44
N PRO A 67 9.37 14.92 15.40
CA PRO A 67 9.99 15.01 14.08
C PRO A 67 9.86 16.45 13.55
N LYS A 68 10.97 17.02 13.08
CA LYS A 68 11.03 18.38 12.52
C LYS A 68 10.50 18.47 11.08
N SER A 69 10.30 17.32 10.43
CA SER A 69 9.90 17.19 9.03
C SER A 69 9.18 15.86 8.83
N GLU A 70 8.28 15.81 7.85
CA GLU A 70 7.61 14.58 7.37
C GLU A 70 8.55 13.66 6.58
N ALA A 71 9.77 14.13 6.28
CA ALA A 71 10.76 13.34 5.56
C ALA A 71 11.19 12.12 6.39
N LEU A 72 10.91 10.92 5.86
CA LEU A 72 11.36 9.66 6.44
C LEU A 72 12.87 9.49 6.24
N PRO A 73 13.60 8.96 7.25
CA PRO A 73 15.01 8.68 7.09
C PRO A 73 15.22 7.59 6.04
N PRO A 74 16.28 7.68 5.20
CA PRO A 74 16.61 6.62 4.26
C PRO A 74 16.97 5.32 5.01
N VAL A 75 16.74 4.19 4.35
CA VAL A 75 17.09 2.85 4.84
C VAL A 75 18.53 2.83 5.37
N ARG A 76 18.71 2.47 6.64
CA ARG A 76 20.04 2.23 7.21
C ARG A 76 20.47 0.80 6.87
N LYS A 77 21.78 0.59 6.73
CA LYS A 77 22.40 -0.66 6.23
C LYS A 77 21.97 -1.98 6.92
N ASN A 78 21.28 -1.91 8.06
CA ASN A 78 20.86 -3.07 8.86
C ASN A 78 19.35 -3.37 8.75
N CYS A 79 18.58 -2.51 8.07
CA CYS A 79 17.16 -2.73 7.80
C CYS A 79 16.99 -2.98 6.30
N ASP A 80 16.31 -4.06 5.93
CA ASP A 80 16.12 -4.43 4.53
C ASP A 80 15.03 -3.58 3.84
N LEU A 81 14.20 -2.88 4.61
CA LEU A 81 13.02 -2.15 4.14
C LEU A 81 12.95 -0.73 4.74
N PRO A 82 12.41 0.26 3.99
CA PRO A 82 12.23 1.63 4.49
C PRO A 82 11.13 1.70 5.55
N PRO A 83 11.24 2.62 6.54
CA PRO A 83 10.18 2.79 7.53
C PRO A 83 8.86 3.20 6.86
N LEU A 84 7.73 2.68 7.38
CA LEU A 84 6.37 2.96 6.88
C LEU A 84 6.12 2.55 5.41
N TRP A 85 6.91 1.63 4.86
CA TRP A 85 6.80 1.19 3.46
C TRP A 85 5.43 0.59 3.10
N TRP A 86 4.74 -0.04 4.07
CA TRP A 86 3.51 -0.78 3.82
C TRP A 86 2.44 0.06 3.13
N GLN A 87 2.25 1.31 3.57
CA GLN A 87 1.24 2.20 3.02
C GLN A 87 1.51 2.50 1.54
N TYR A 88 2.77 2.67 1.16
CA TYR A 88 3.15 2.95 -0.23
C TYR A 88 3.05 1.72 -1.14
N VAL A 89 3.37 0.53 -0.62
CA VAL A 89 3.36 -0.71 -1.42
C VAL A 89 1.94 -1.28 -1.58
N THR A 90 1.07 -1.07 -0.60
CA THR A 90 -0.33 -1.53 -0.63
C THR A 90 -1.31 -0.48 -1.13
N CYS A 91 -0.81 0.69 -1.60
CA CYS A 91 -1.64 1.69 -2.25
C CYS A 91 -2.48 1.05 -3.36
N PRO A 92 -3.81 1.30 -3.38
CA PRO A 92 -4.64 0.92 -4.50
C PRO A 92 -4.07 1.49 -5.80
N ARG A 93 -4.19 0.73 -6.89
CA ARG A 93 -3.75 1.21 -8.20
C ARG A 93 -4.58 2.43 -8.58
N GLU A 94 -3.93 3.48 -9.05
CA GLU A 94 -4.58 4.73 -9.50
C GLU A 94 -5.61 4.48 -10.63
N ARG A 95 -5.39 3.43 -11.42
CA ARG A 95 -6.34 2.96 -12.44
C ARG A 95 -6.53 1.46 -12.29
N PRO A 96 -7.52 1.00 -11.49
CA PRO A 96 -7.91 -0.40 -11.51
C PRO A 96 -8.60 -0.66 -12.85
N VAL A 97 -7.94 -1.39 -13.74
CA VAL A 97 -8.56 -1.83 -15.00
C VAL A 97 -9.60 -2.87 -14.65
N PHE A 98 -10.87 -2.52 -14.78
CA PHE A 98 -11.95 -3.50 -14.84
C PHE A 98 -11.94 -4.05 -16.27
N GLU A 99 -11.20 -5.14 -16.51
CA GLU A 99 -11.36 -5.88 -17.77
C GLU A 99 -12.73 -6.57 -17.70
N PRO A 100 -13.69 -6.21 -18.59
CA PRO A 100 -14.95 -6.92 -18.64
C PRO A 100 -14.68 -8.38 -18.99
N PRO A 101 -15.46 -9.34 -18.45
CA PRO A 101 -15.32 -10.74 -18.84
C PRO A 101 -15.47 -10.85 -20.36
N ASP A 102 -14.51 -11.50 -20.99
CA ASP A 102 -14.51 -11.72 -22.43
C ASP A 102 -15.74 -12.59 -22.77
N ASP A 103 -16.73 -12.02 -23.46
CA ASP A 103 -18.03 -12.64 -23.80
C ASP A 103 -17.92 -13.90 -24.70
N THR A 104 -16.71 -14.44 -24.89
CA THR A 104 -16.38 -15.52 -25.81
C THR A 104 -16.11 -16.87 -25.12
N THR A 105 -16.50 -17.05 -23.86
CA THR A 105 -16.42 -18.35 -23.17
C THR A 105 -17.79 -18.82 -22.67
N TRP A 106 -18.56 -19.42 -23.57
CA TRP A 106 -19.66 -20.36 -23.28
C TRP A 106 -19.29 -21.75 -23.79
#